data_AF-A0A6V7K309-F1
#
_entry.id   AF-A0A6V7K309-F1
#
_cell.length_a   1.000
_cell.length_b   1.000
_cell.length_c   1.000
_cell.angle_alpha   90.00
_cell.angle_beta   90.00
_cell.angle_gamma   90.00
#
_symmetry.space_group_name_H-M   'P 1'
#
loop_
_entity.id
_entity.type
_entity.pdbx_description
1 polymer ?
#
loop_
_entity_poly.entity_id
_entity_poly.type
_entity_poly.pdbx_seq_one_letter_code
_entity_poly.pdbx_strand_id
1 'polypeptide(L)'
;HISGHTLLGVPTEVYTHGSQYLAIVFTVIFVILASVYIFLPVFSQVQMPSAYGYLEVRFARPVRLFCSLLYILCGTFFVPIVVYIPALAFSQVTGFSLYTLVPILCIVCVTYTTM
;
A
#
# COMPACT_ATOMS: atom_id res chain seq x y z
N HIS A 1 8.30 4.67 5.73
CA HIS A 1 8.17 4.52 4.27
C HIS A 1 6.85 5.14 3.84
N ILE A 2 6.89 6.21 3.04
CA ILE A 2 5.69 6.84 2.49
C ILE A 2 5.53 6.25 1.08
N SER A 3 4.50 5.45 0.87
CA SER A 3 4.27 4.77 -0.41
C SER A 3 3.53 5.69 -1.39
N GLY A 4 3.74 5.52 -2.69
CA GLY A 4 3.13 6.35 -3.75
C GLY A 4 1.60 6.45 -3.69
N HIS A 5 0.92 5.48 -3.05
CA HIS A 5 -0.51 5.53 -2.78
C HIS A 5 -0.91 6.66 -1.81
N THR A 6 -0.14 6.90 -0.75
CA THR A 6 -0.41 8.03 0.15
C THR A 6 -0.06 9.36 -0.52
N LEU A 7 0.95 9.36 -1.41
CA LEU A 7 1.37 10.58 -2.11
C LEU A 7 0.40 11.00 -3.22
N LEU A 8 -0.28 10.05 -3.88
CA LEU A 8 -1.24 10.32 -4.97
C LEU A 8 -2.70 10.24 -4.51
N GLY A 9 -3.04 9.35 -3.58
CA GLY A 9 -4.40 9.20 -3.05
C GLY A 9 -4.86 10.42 -2.25
N VAL A 10 -4.00 10.94 -1.36
CA VAL A 10 -4.30 12.13 -0.55
C VAL A 10 -4.63 13.37 -1.40
N PRO A 11 -3.81 13.78 -2.40
CA PRO A 11 -4.18 14.93 -3.22
C PRO A 11 -5.39 14.65 -4.12
N THR A 12 -5.58 13.42 -4.62
CA THR A 12 -6.74 13.08 -5.47
C THR A 12 -8.05 13.17 -4.70
N GLU A 13 -8.09 12.66 -3.46
CA GLU A 13 -9.27 12.73 -2.60
C GLU A 13 -9.52 14.15 -2.05
N VAL A 14 -8.46 14.92 -1.76
CA VAL A 14 -8.58 16.34 -1.37
C VAL A 14 -9.13 17.18 -2.53
N TYR A 15 -8.77 16.87 -3.77
CA TYR A 15 -9.23 17.60 -4.95
C TYR A 15 -10.72 17.36 -5.26
N THR A 16 -11.24 16.16 -4.97
CA THR A 16 -12.64 15.80 -5.26
C THR A 16 -13.60 16.08 -4.10
N HIS A 17 -13.15 15.94 -2.84
CA HIS A 17 -14.02 16.05 -1.65
C HIS A 17 -13.72 17.27 -0.75
N GLY A 18 -12.72 18.09 -1.07
CA GLY A 18 -12.46 19.37 -0.39
C GLY A 18 -12.21 19.23 1.12
N SER A 19 -12.87 20.06 1.93
CA SER A 19 -12.66 20.19 3.38
C SER A 19 -13.08 18.97 4.21
N GLN A 20 -13.86 18.04 3.65
CA GLN A 20 -14.26 16.79 4.31
C GLN A 20 -13.07 15.85 4.56
N TYR A 21 -11.98 16.01 3.81
CA TYR A 21 -10.75 15.22 3.99
C TYR A 21 -10.08 15.45 5.35
N LEU A 22 -10.29 16.61 5.98
CA LEU A 22 -9.72 16.91 7.29
C LEU A 22 -10.22 15.96 8.39
N ALA A 23 -11.40 15.34 8.22
CA ALA A 23 -11.91 14.33 9.14
C ALA A 23 -11.04 13.07 9.19
N ILE A 24 -10.33 12.73 8.09
CA ILE A 24 -9.41 11.59 8.03
C ILE A 24 -8.19 11.82 8.93
N VAL A 25 -7.74 13.06 9.09
CA VAL A 25 -6.59 13.37 9.96
C VAL A 25 -6.90 13.01 11.41
N PHE A 26 -8.10 13.32 11.90
CA PHE A 26 -8.54 12.98 13.25
C PHE A 26 -8.66 11.47 13.48
N THR A 27 -9.24 10.75 12.52
CA THR A 27 -9.36 9.28 12.63
C THR A 27 -7.99 8.61 12.55
N VAL A 28 -7.07 9.09 11.70
CA VAL A 28 -5.70 8.57 11.60
C VAL A 28 -4.94 8.77 12.91
N ILE A 29 -5.04 9.94 13.56
CA ILE A 29 -4.41 10.17 14.87
C ILE A 29 -4.93 9.17 15.91
N PHE A 30 -6.24 8.96 15.96
CA PHE A 30 -6.86 8.01 16.89
C PHE A 30 -6.41 6.57 16.61
N VAL A 31 -6.36 6.16 15.35
CA VAL A 31 -5.87 4.83 14.92
C VAL A 31 -4.40 4.64 15.27
N ILE A 32 -3.55 5.66 15.07
CA ILE A 32 -2.13 5.60 15.45
C ILE A 32 -1.98 5.44 16.96
N LEU A 33 -2.71 6.23 17.75
CA LEU A 33 -2.74 6.12 19.21
C LEU A 33 -3.17 4.72 19.66
N ALA A 34 -4.32 4.25 19.19
CA ALA A 34 -4.81 2.91 19.51
C ALA A 34 -3.80 1.83 19.09
N SER A 35 -3.14 2.01 17.95
CA SER A 35 -2.17 1.03 17.46
C SER A 35 -0.88 0.99 18.29
N VAL A 36 -0.38 2.14 18.72
CA VAL A 36 0.78 2.22 19.62
C VAL A 36 0.46 1.63 20.99
N TYR A 37 -0.73 1.85 21.54
CA TYR A 37 -1.07 1.34 22.87
C TYR A 37 -1.46 -0.14 22.88
N ILE A 38 -2.07 -0.66 21.80
CA ILE A 38 -2.60 -2.03 21.78
C ILE A 38 -1.66 -2.97 21.00
N PHE A 39 -1.26 -2.60 19.78
CA PHE A 39 -0.44 -3.48 18.95
C PHE A 39 1.03 -3.46 19.37
N LEU A 40 1.62 -2.30 19.68
CA LEU A 40 3.04 -2.22 20.04
C LEU A 40 3.46 -3.13 21.22
N PRO A 41 2.77 -3.14 22.39
CA PRO A 41 3.18 -4.02 23.49
C PRO A 41 3.02 -5.50 23.14
N VAL A 42 2.02 -5.84 22.34
CA VAL A 42 1.78 -7.21 21.88
C VAL A 42 2.89 -7.69 20.93
N PHE A 43 3.34 -6.84 20.01
CA PHE A 43 4.44 -7.15 19.10
C PHE A 43 5.80 -7.22 19.82
N SER A 44 6.06 -6.33 20.79
CA SER A 44 7.30 -6.33 21.57
C SER A 44 7.45 -7.56 22.46
N GLN A 45 6.35 -8.15 22.95
CA GLN A 45 6.38 -9.35 23.81
C GLN A 45 6.67 -10.64 23.03
N VAL A 46 6.39 -10.68 21.72
CA VAL A 46 6.48 -11.92 20.91
C VAL A 46 7.82 -12.06 20.17
N GLN A 47 8.70 -11.04 20.19
CA GLN A 47 10.09 -11.09 19.65
C GLN A 47 10.25 -11.70 18.23
N MET A 48 9.20 -11.73 17.41
CA MET A 48 9.27 -12.25 16.05
C MET A 48 9.38 -11.08 15.05
N PRO A 49 10.32 -11.13 14.10
CA PRO A 49 10.57 -10.03 13.15
C PRO A 49 9.48 -9.89 12.07
N SER A 50 8.48 -10.78 12.01
CA SER A 50 7.43 -10.74 10.99
C SER A 50 6.02 -10.84 11.57
N ALA A 51 5.11 -10.00 11.08
CA ALA A 51 3.69 -10.00 11.47
C ALA A 51 2.98 -11.34 11.19
N TYR A 52 3.49 -12.11 10.22
CA TYR A 52 2.98 -13.44 9.90
C TYR A 52 3.29 -14.48 10.99
N GLY A 53 4.41 -14.35 11.71
CA GLY A 53 4.74 -15.21 12.85
C GLY A 53 3.78 -15.02 14.02
N TYR A 54 3.34 -13.77 14.24
CA TYR A 54 2.33 -13.47 15.27
C TYR A 54 0.96 -14.10 14.97
N LEU A 55 0.52 -14.05 13.70
CA LEU A 55 -0.75 -14.69 13.29
C LEU A 55 -0.70 -16.22 13.43
N GLU A 56 0.44 -16.84 13.20
CA GLU A 56 0.60 -18.30 13.29
C GLU A 56 0.48 -18.81 14.73
N VAL A 57 1.09 -18.12 15.70
CA VAL A 57 1.00 -18.47 17.13
C VAL A 57 -0.41 -18.30 17.67
N ARG A 58 -1.19 -17.34 17.15
CA ARG A 58 -2.54 -17.01 17.66
C ARG A 58 -3.67 -17.79 16.97
N PHE A 59 -3.59 -18.04 15.66
CA PHE A 59 -4.73 -18.51 14.85
C PHE A 59 -4.44 -19.78 14.01
N ALA A 60 -3.24 -20.37 14.12
CA ALA A 60 -2.78 -21.56 13.40
C ALA A 60 -2.45 -21.37 11.90
N ARG A 61 -1.75 -22.38 11.34
CA ARG A 61 -1.19 -22.41 9.97
C ARG A 61 -2.15 -22.12 8.81
N PRO A 62 -3.44 -22.52 8.81
CA PRO A 62 -4.34 -22.25 7.68
C PRO A 62 -4.70 -20.77 7.54
N VAL A 63 -4.80 -20.03 8.65
CA VAL A 63 -5.09 -18.59 8.63
C VAL A 63 -3.91 -17.82 8.04
N ARG A 64 -2.67 -18.22 8.34
CA ARG A 64 -1.46 -17.63 7.72
C ARG A 64 -1.47 -17.79 6.21
N LEU A 65 -1.80 -18.99 5.71
CA LEU A 65 -1.90 -19.24 4.26
C LEU A 65 -2.97 -18.37 3.62
N PHE A 66 -4.16 -18.30 4.22
CA PHE A 66 -5.24 -17.45 3.71
C PHE A 66 -4.86 -15.96 3.68
N CYS A 67 -4.27 -15.43 4.75
CA CYS A 67 -3.78 -14.05 4.78
C CYS A 67 -2.69 -13.79 3.73
N SER A 68 -1.73 -14.71 3.56
CA SER A 68 -0.69 -14.55 2.54
C SER A 68 -1.26 -14.58 1.11
N LEU A 69 -2.24 -15.44 0.85
CA LEU A 69 -2.93 -15.50 -0.44
C LEU A 69 -3.72 -14.22 -0.71
N LEU A 70 -4.49 -13.74 0.27
CA LEU A 70 -5.21 -12.47 0.16
C LEU A 70 -4.26 -11.31 -0.08
N TYR A 71 -3.10 -11.29 0.60
CA TYR A 71 -2.10 -10.25 0.42
C TYR A 71 -1.53 -10.24 -1.00
N ILE A 72 -1.17 -11.42 -1.53
CA ILE A 72 -0.68 -11.55 -2.91
C ILE A 72 -1.77 -11.13 -3.91
N LEU A 73 -3.01 -11.55 -3.68
CA LEU A 73 -4.14 -11.22 -4.53
C LEU A 73 -4.38 -9.71 -4.56
N CYS A 74 -4.54 -9.07 -3.40
CA CYS A 74 -4.70 -7.63 -3.28
C CYS A 74 -3.52 -6.87 -3.89
N GLY A 75 -2.29 -7.31 -3.63
CA GLY A 75 -1.09 -6.71 -4.21
C GLY A 75 -1.09 -6.77 -5.73
N THR A 76 -1.49 -7.89 -6.31
CA THR A 76 -1.54 -8.08 -7.77
C THR A 76 -2.55 -7.15 -8.44
N PHE A 77 -3.71 -6.89 -7.81
CA PHE A 77 -4.67 -5.91 -8.33
C PHE A 77 -4.24 -4.47 -8.09
N PHE A 78 -3.53 -4.21 -7.00
CA PHE A 78 -3.16 -2.87 -6.58
C PHE A 78 -1.95 -2.30 -7.34
N VAL A 79 -0.91 -3.10 -7.57
CA VAL A 79 0.31 -2.69 -8.29
C VAL A 79 0.01 -2.06 -9.67
N PRO A 80 -0.80 -2.65 -10.56
CA PRO A 80 -1.08 -2.05 -11.87
C PRO A 80 -1.85 -0.73 -11.76
N ILE A 81 -2.74 -0.58 -10.77
CA ILE A 81 -3.47 0.69 -10.54
C ILE A 81 -2.48 1.80 -10.19
N VAL A 82 -1.52 1.50 -9.31
CA VAL A 82 -0.50 2.48 -8.89
C VAL A 82 0.43 2.85 -10.05
N VAL A 83 0.79 1.92 -10.92
CA VAL A 83 1.64 2.17 -12.10
C VAL A 83 0.88 2.91 -13.21
N TYR A 84 -0.44 2.74 -13.30
CA TYR A 84 -1.27 3.39 -14.32
C TYR A 84 -1.33 4.92 -14.15
N ILE A 85 -1.38 5.42 -12.91
CA ILE A 85 -1.46 6.86 -12.62
C ILE A 85 -0.25 7.66 -13.17
N PRO A 86 1.02 7.29 -12.88
CA PRO A 86 2.17 7.96 -13.47
C PRO A 86 2.30 7.70 -14.97
N ALA A 87 1.88 6.52 -15.47
CA ALA A 87 1.86 6.24 -16.91
C ALA A 87 0.91 7.18 -17.65
N LEU A 88 -0.27 7.44 -17.07
CA LEU A 88 -1.26 8.38 -17.60
C LEU A 88 -0.69 9.81 -17.63
N ALA A 89 -0.10 10.27 -16.53
CA ALA A 89 0.54 11.59 -16.47
C ALA A 89 1.66 11.74 -17.50
N PHE A 90 2.51 10.71 -17.65
CA PHE A 90 3.63 10.74 -18.59
C PHE A 90 3.17 10.74 -20.06
N SER A 91 2.10 10.02 -20.38
CA SER A 91 1.50 10.00 -21.72
C SER A 91 0.97 11.38 -22.15
N GLN A 92 0.49 12.20 -21.21
CA GLN A 92 0.03 13.56 -21.50
C GLN A 92 1.18 14.50 -21.86
N VAL A 93 2.37 14.28 -21.30
CA VAL A 93 3.55 15.14 -21.53
C VAL A 93 4.29 14.74 -22.80
N THR A 94 4.39 13.43 -23.08
CA THR A 94 5.15 12.93 -24.24
C THR A 94 4.29 12.66 -25.48
N GLY A 95 2.96 12.57 -25.36
CA GLY A 95 2.06 12.26 -26.48
C GLY A 95 2.18 10.82 -27.01
N PHE A 96 2.96 9.95 -26.36
CA PHE A 96 3.08 8.53 -26.71
C PHE A 96 1.87 7.72 -26.24
N SER A 97 1.61 6.61 -26.93
CA SER A 97 0.52 5.71 -26.56
C SER A 97 0.81 5.01 -25.22
N LEU A 98 -0.24 4.92 -24.38
CA LEU A 98 -0.19 4.24 -23.07
C LEU A 98 0.33 2.81 -23.17
N TYR A 99 0.03 2.13 -24.28
CA TYR A 99 0.46 0.75 -24.56
C TYR A 99 1.99 0.58 -24.56
N THR A 100 2.75 1.61 -24.94
CA THR A 100 4.22 1.54 -24.96
C THR A 100 4.83 1.95 -23.63
N LEU A 101 4.19 2.86 -22.89
CA LEU A 101 4.71 3.37 -21.61
C LEU A 101 4.56 2.39 -20.45
N VAL A 102 3.42 1.68 -20.40
CA VAL A 102 3.13 0.71 -19.34
C VAL A 102 4.20 -0.40 -19.22
N PRO A 103 4.60 -1.12 -20.30
CA PRO A 103 5.61 -2.17 -20.17
C PRO A 103 6.99 -1.64 -19.77
N ILE A 104 7.38 -0.44 -20.22
CA ILE A 104 8.65 0.19 -19.86
C ILE A 104 8.69 0.47 -18.35
N LEU A 105 7.62 1.07 -17.81
CA LEU A 105 7.52 1.36 -16.36
C LEU A 105 7.50 0.07 -15.52
N CYS A 106 6.83 -0.98 -16.00
CA CYS A 106 6.86 -2.29 -15.34
C CYS A 106 8.28 -2.86 -15.26
N ILE A 107 9.05 -2.80 -16.35
CA ILE A 107 10.44 -3.30 -16.37
C ILE A 107 11.30 -2.54 -15.36
N VAL A 108 11.23 -1.20 -15.36
CA VAL A 108 11.99 -0.36 -14.42
C VAL A 108 11.59 -0.63 -12.95
N CYS A 109 10.30 -0.83 -12.69
CA CYS A 109 9.81 -1.14 -11.35
C CYS A 109 10.33 -2.50 -10.86
N VAL A 110 10.33 -3.52 -11.72
CA VAL A 110 10.84 -4.86 -11.39
C VAL A 110 12.35 -4.84 -11.15
N THR A 111 13.11 -4.17 -12.00
CA THR A 111 14.57 -4.06 -11.81
C THR A 111 14.91 -3.30 -10.53
N TYR A 112 14.22 -2.19 -10.25
CA TYR A 112 14.41 -1.43 -9.02
C TYR A 112 14.05 -2.22 -7.76
N THR A 113 13.02 -3.07 -7.82
CA THR A 113 12.61 -3.91 -6.67
C THR A 113 13.56 -5.09 -6.46
N THR A 114 14.19 -5.58 -7.53
CA THR A 114 15.09 -6.74 -7.50
C THR A 114 16.50 -6.39 -7.02
N MET A 115 16.96 -5.16 -7.29
CA MET A 115 18.26 -4.64 -6.85
C MET A 115 18.21 -4.10 -5.43
#